data_AF-A0A943JNV0-F1
#
_entry.id   AF-A0A943JNV0-F1
#
_cell.length_a   1.000
_cell.length_b   1.000
_cell.length_c   1.000
_cell.angle_alpha   90.00
_cell.angle_beta   90.00
_cell.angle_gamma   90.00
#
_symmetry.space_group_name_H-M   'P 1'
#
loop_
_entity.id
_entity.type
_entity.pdbx_description
1 polymer ?
#
loop_
_entity_poly.entity_id
_entity_poly.type
_entity_poly.pdbx_seq_one_letter_code
_entity_poly.pdbx_strand_id
1 'polypeptide(L)'
;MKSGYTSIIEILYKNELVGFMILNRIKANGYAVLDYLAILPQYRNNKFGTEALKELIKQNKEIRGIFIEIEKVGLGKDKEENINREKRKYFYEKLGFKKLNYDLLLFEVIYTPYIYSNFNDNEEVVVDEILKIYEEISGKKRIQQNCKFINIAEDEDSNDETAKMMKEDGTIS
;
A
#
# COMPACT_ATOMS: atom_id res chain seq x y z
N MET A 1 8.43 -23.90 11.86
CA MET A 1 8.26 -22.68 11.06
C MET A 1 8.27 -21.50 12.02
N LYS A 2 9.45 -20.93 12.28
CA LYS A 2 9.58 -19.64 12.99
C LYS A 2 9.54 -18.57 11.91
N SER A 3 8.59 -17.65 12.00
CA SER A 3 8.75 -16.34 11.42
C SER A 3 8.03 -15.39 12.36
N GLY A 4 8.78 -14.80 13.28
CA GLY A 4 8.29 -13.77 14.21
C GLY A 4 8.10 -12.41 13.54
N TYR A 5 7.93 -12.38 12.21
CA TYR A 5 7.87 -11.16 11.42
C TYR A 5 6.43 -10.67 11.23
N THR A 6 5.47 -11.59 11.19
CA THR A 6 4.05 -11.26 11.02
C THR A 6 3.38 -11.11 12.37
N SER A 7 2.71 -9.98 12.58
CA SER A 7 1.87 -9.69 13.74
C SER A 7 0.42 -9.50 13.29
N ILE A 8 -0.51 -10.16 13.96
CA ILE A 8 -1.95 -9.88 13.81
C ILE A 8 -2.34 -8.97 14.98
N ILE A 9 -2.89 -7.81 14.67
CA ILE A 9 -3.28 -6.79 15.65
C ILE A 9 -4.80 -6.71 15.64
N GLU A 10 -5.43 -7.05 16.75
CA GLU A 10 -6.88 -6.90 16.93
C GLU A 10 -7.25 -5.44 17.13
N ILE A 11 -8.35 -5.01 16.49
CA ILE A 11 -8.96 -3.70 16.73
C ILE A 11 -10.18 -3.94 17.60
N LEU A 12 -10.14 -3.45 18.83
CA LEU A 12 -11.20 -3.63 19.82
C LEU A 12 -11.95 -2.32 20.09
N TYR A 13 -13.28 -2.42 20.24
CA TYR A 13 -14.12 -1.34 20.74
C TYR A 13 -15.05 -1.91 21.81
N LYS A 14 -14.98 -1.38 23.04
CA LYS A 14 -15.75 -1.89 24.19
C LYS A 14 -15.60 -3.41 24.40
N ASN A 15 -14.37 -3.92 24.25
CA ASN A 15 -14.02 -5.35 24.29
C ASN A 15 -14.65 -6.23 23.19
N GLU A 16 -15.26 -5.64 22.17
CA GLU A 16 -15.70 -6.35 20.97
C GLU A 16 -14.67 -6.21 19.84
N LEU A 17 -14.44 -7.31 19.11
CA LEU A 17 -13.62 -7.30 17.90
C LEU A 17 -14.35 -6.53 16.80
N VAL A 18 -13.78 -5.41 16.35
CA VAL A 18 -14.34 -4.60 15.24
C VAL A 18 -13.55 -4.72 13.96
N GLY A 19 -12.33 -5.25 14.03
CA GLY A 19 -11.44 -5.40 12.89
C GLY A 19 -10.08 -5.95 13.28
N PHE A 20 -9.18 -6.06 12.31
CA PHE A 20 -7.81 -6.48 12.54
C PHE A 20 -6.85 -5.89 11.50
N MET A 21 -5.56 -5.92 11.83
CA MET A 21 -4.46 -5.59 10.94
C MET A 21 -3.47 -6.74 10.87
N ILE A 22 -2.84 -6.92 9.71
CA ILE A 22 -1.69 -7.82 9.53
C ILE A 22 -0.48 -6.95 9.20
N LEU A 23 0.55 -7.04 10.02
CA LEU A 23 1.76 -6.24 9.89
C LEU A 23 2.98 -7.14 9.81
N ASN A 24 3.80 -6.94 8.79
CA ASN A 24 5.03 -7.68 8.57
C ASN A 24 6.25 -6.79 8.81
N ARG A 25 7.19 -7.22 9.66
CA ARG A 25 8.43 -6.50 9.95
C ARG A 25 9.58 -7.44 10.28
N ILE A 26 10.80 -7.13 9.83
CA ILE A 26 12.01 -7.90 10.17
C ILE A 26 12.69 -7.35 11.43
N LYS A 27 12.73 -6.02 11.55
CA LYS A 27 13.39 -5.29 12.65
C LYS A 27 12.36 -4.47 13.42
N ALA A 28 12.48 -4.43 14.74
CA ALA A 28 11.55 -3.67 15.60
C ALA A 28 11.46 -2.18 15.20
N ASN A 29 12.60 -1.54 14.91
CA ASN A 29 12.70 -0.13 14.53
C ASN A 29 12.93 0.07 13.02
N GLY A 30 12.64 -0.94 12.19
CA GLY A 30 12.81 -0.88 10.73
C GLY A 30 11.58 -0.33 10.02
N TYR A 31 11.44 -0.66 8.74
CA TYR A 31 10.16 -0.53 8.03
C TYR A 31 9.21 -1.66 8.41
N ALA A 32 7.91 -1.40 8.28
CA ALA A 32 6.86 -2.40 8.39
C ALA A 32 5.94 -2.34 7.17
N VAL A 33 5.45 -3.49 6.72
CA VAL A 33 4.43 -3.61 5.66
C VAL A 33 3.08 -3.89 6.33
N LEU A 34 2.12 -2.99 6.17
CA LEU A 34 0.73 -3.22 6.56
C LEU A 34 0.03 -3.95 5.41
N ASP A 35 0.10 -5.28 5.49
CA ASP A 35 -0.37 -6.23 4.48
C ASP A 35 -1.89 -6.30 4.41
N TYR A 36 -2.56 -6.11 5.55
CA TYR A 36 -4.01 -6.11 5.59
C TYR A 36 -4.56 -5.20 6.69
N LEU A 37 -5.63 -4.47 6.38
CA LEU A 37 -6.46 -3.72 7.34
C LEU A 37 -7.93 -3.98 7.00
N ALA A 38 -8.64 -4.63 7.91
CA ALA A 38 -10.06 -4.93 7.74
C ALA A 38 -10.88 -4.48 8.94
N ILE A 39 -12.00 -3.82 8.62
CA ILE A 39 -13.07 -3.52 9.57
C ILE A 39 -14.27 -4.39 9.21
N LEU A 40 -14.85 -5.06 10.22
CA LEU A 40 -16.01 -5.92 10.01
C LEU A 40 -17.17 -5.09 9.44
N PRO A 41 -17.97 -5.65 8.51
CA PRO A 41 -18.99 -4.90 7.75
C PRO A 41 -19.90 -4.02 8.60
N GLN A 42 -20.37 -4.54 9.74
CA GLN A 42 -21.28 -3.85 10.66
C GLN A 42 -20.67 -2.62 11.36
N TYR A 43 -19.34 -2.49 11.39
CA TYR A 43 -18.63 -1.36 12.01
C TYR A 43 -18.02 -0.41 10.96
N ARG A 44 -18.18 -0.66 9.66
CA ARG A 44 -17.62 0.22 8.60
C ARG A 44 -18.26 1.61 8.64
N ASN A 45 -17.57 2.60 8.05
CA ASN A 45 -17.99 4.02 8.00
C ASN A 45 -18.10 4.73 9.37
N ASN A 46 -17.65 4.11 10.47
CA ASN A 46 -17.64 4.68 11.82
C ASN A 46 -16.24 5.11 12.29
N LYS A 47 -15.33 5.44 11.36
CA LYS A 47 -13.95 5.89 11.62
C LYS A 47 -13.02 4.89 12.32
N PHE A 48 -13.47 3.66 12.65
CA PHE A 48 -12.62 2.67 13.31
C PHE A 48 -11.30 2.38 12.59
N GLY A 49 -11.31 2.25 11.25
CA GLY A 49 -10.06 2.07 10.49
C GLY A 49 -9.12 3.27 10.60
N THR A 50 -9.66 4.48 10.59
CA THR A 50 -8.88 5.72 10.73
C THR A 50 -8.24 5.80 12.11
N GLU A 51 -9.00 5.56 13.17
CA GLU A 51 -8.50 5.65 14.55
C GLU A 51 -7.53 4.51 14.87
N ALA A 52 -7.80 3.29 14.37
CA ALA A 52 -6.88 2.16 14.52
C ALA A 52 -5.53 2.43 13.86
N LEU A 53 -5.51 2.97 12.63
CA LEU A 53 -4.27 3.25 11.92
C LEU A 53 -3.51 4.43 12.56
N LYS A 54 -4.20 5.47 13.05
CA LYS A 54 -3.56 6.55 13.83
C LYS A 54 -2.90 6.03 15.10
N GLU A 55 -3.60 5.16 15.84
CA GLU A 55 -3.07 4.59 17.06
C GLU A 55 -1.89 3.67 16.76
N LEU A 56 -1.94 2.88 15.67
CA LEU A 56 -0.79 2.11 15.18
C LEU A 56 0.42 3.02 14.92
N ILE A 57 0.25 4.10 14.16
CA ILE A 57 1.32 5.07 13.87
C ILE A 57 1.89 5.67 15.17
N LYS A 58 1.01 6.07 16.09
CA LYS A 58 1.39 6.67 17.38
C LYS A 58 2.17 5.70 18.28
N GLN A 59 1.83 4.42 18.28
CA GLN A 59 2.54 3.39 19.05
C GLN A 59 3.86 2.98 18.41
N ASN A 60 4.05 3.27 17.12
CA ASN A 60 5.24 2.88 16.36
C ASN A 60 6.08 4.11 15.97
N LYS A 61 6.25 5.10 16.85
CA LYS A 61 7.07 6.30 16.53
C LYS A 61 8.54 6.00 16.22
N GLU A 62 9.06 4.91 16.77
CA GLU A 62 10.46 4.49 16.61
C GLU A 62 10.71 3.69 15.31
N ILE A 63 9.67 3.36 14.54
CA ILE A 63 9.83 2.66 13.27
C ILE A 63 10.16 3.65 12.16
N ARG A 64 10.88 3.20 11.13
CA ARG A 64 11.25 4.05 10.00
C ARG A 64 10.03 4.52 9.22
N GLY A 65 9.12 3.61 8.94
CA GLY A 65 7.86 3.90 8.28
C GLY A 65 6.95 2.67 8.15
N ILE A 66 5.70 2.94 7.76
CA ILE A 66 4.69 1.94 7.42
C ILE A 66 4.45 2.04 5.92
N PHE A 67 4.67 0.93 5.24
CA PHE A 67 4.42 0.75 3.82
C PHE A 67 3.07 0.07 3.61
N ILE A 68 2.33 0.54 2.61
CA ILE A 68 1.08 -0.07 2.12
C ILE A 68 1.06 -0.10 0.60
N GLU A 69 0.22 -0.97 0.08
CA GLU A 69 -0.05 -1.11 -1.34
C GLU A 69 -1.54 -0.96 -1.58
N ILE A 70 -1.89 -0.24 -2.65
CA ILE A 70 -3.27 -0.10 -3.09
C ILE A 70 -3.32 -0.64 -4.51
N GLU A 71 -4.21 -1.57 -4.80
CA GLU A 71 -4.43 -2.03 -6.17
C GLU A 71 -4.60 -0.82 -7.09
N LYS A 72 -3.88 -0.80 -8.21
CA LYS A 72 -3.75 0.36 -9.09
C LYS A 72 -5.13 0.87 -9.50
N VAL A 73 -5.42 2.11 -9.14
CA VAL A 73 -6.64 2.80 -9.57
C VAL A 73 -6.70 2.83 -11.10
N GLY A 74 -7.87 2.54 -11.66
CA GLY A 74 -8.10 2.48 -13.11
C GLY A 74 -8.01 1.07 -13.68
N LEU A 75 -7.36 0.13 -12.98
CA LEU A 75 -7.22 -1.26 -13.41
C LEU A 75 -8.21 -2.23 -12.71
N GLY A 76 -9.26 -1.71 -12.08
CA GLY A 76 -10.34 -2.53 -11.52
C GLY A 76 -11.17 -3.19 -12.62
N LYS A 77 -11.71 -4.38 -12.34
CA LYS A 77 -12.51 -5.16 -13.33
C LYS A 77 -13.79 -4.45 -13.77
N ASP A 78 -14.31 -3.55 -12.92
CA ASP A 78 -15.52 -2.79 -13.12
C ASP A 78 -15.44 -1.42 -12.41
N LYS A 79 -16.48 -0.60 -12.63
CA LYS A 79 -16.57 0.75 -12.05
C LYS A 79 -16.64 0.72 -10.53
N GLU A 80 -17.31 -0.26 -9.93
CA GLU A 80 -17.48 -0.35 -8.48
C GLU A 80 -16.14 -0.69 -7.80
N GLU A 81 -15.38 -1.61 -8.39
CA GLU A 81 -14.05 -1.95 -7.91
C GLU A 81 -13.09 -0.77 -7.98
N ASN A 82 -13.09 -0.02 -9.09
CA ASN A 82 -12.29 1.20 -9.21
C ASN A 82 -12.70 2.28 -8.18
N ILE A 83 -14.00 2.45 -7.91
CA ILE A 83 -14.48 3.33 -6.85
C ILE A 83 -13.93 2.88 -5.47
N ASN A 84 -13.85 1.57 -5.22
CA ASN A 84 -13.30 1.05 -3.97
C ASN A 84 -11.79 1.27 -3.87
N ARG A 85 -11.03 1.13 -4.96
CA ARG A 85 -9.60 1.47 -5.03
C ARG A 85 -9.36 2.95 -4.74
N GLU A 86 -10.17 3.84 -5.30
CA GLU A 86 -10.12 5.29 -5.02
C GLU A 86 -10.43 5.62 -3.56
N LYS A 87 -11.44 4.97 -2.96
CA LYS A 87 -11.74 5.13 -1.52
C LYS A 87 -10.54 4.73 -0.65
N ARG A 88 -9.83 3.65 -0.99
CA ARG A 88 -8.62 3.22 -0.27
C ARG A 88 -7.50 4.23 -0.43
N LYS A 89 -7.25 4.71 -1.65
CA LYS A 89 -6.28 5.79 -1.94
C LYS A 89 -6.53 7.00 -1.04
N TYR A 90 -7.76 7.52 -1.09
CA TYR A 90 -8.14 8.68 -0.30
C TYR A 90 -8.02 8.46 1.21
N PHE A 91 -8.34 7.25 1.69
CA PHE A 91 -8.20 6.89 3.10
C PHE A 91 -6.75 7.00 3.58
N TYR A 92 -5.79 6.44 2.83
CA TYR A 92 -4.37 6.47 3.21
C TYR A 92 -3.75 7.86 3.02
N GLU A 93 -4.05 8.57 1.93
CA GLU A 93 -3.57 9.95 1.71
C GLU A 93 -4.01 10.89 2.84
N LYS A 94 -5.27 10.80 3.28
CA LYS A 94 -5.78 11.56 4.43
C LYS A 94 -5.05 11.28 5.75
N LEU A 95 -4.43 10.11 5.87
CA LEU A 95 -3.66 9.70 7.04
C LEU A 95 -2.17 10.04 6.92
N GLY A 96 -1.78 10.76 5.86
CA GLY A 96 -0.42 11.26 5.66
C GLY A 96 0.49 10.29 4.93
N PHE A 97 -0.04 9.20 4.37
CA PHE A 97 0.73 8.32 3.49
C PHE A 97 0.99 9.05 2.16
N LYS A 98 2.24 8.98 1.71
CA LYS A 98 2.69 9.58 0.46
C LYS A 98 2.93 8.51 -0.59
N LYS A 99 2.47 8.76 -1.81
CA LYS A 99 2.69 7.90 -2.97
C LYS A 99 4.19 7.82 -3.28
N LEU A 100 4.66 6.63 -3.66
CA LEU A 100 6.00 6.42 -4.21
C LEU A 100 6.02 6.58 -5.75
N ASN A 101 7.19 6.75 -6.34
CA ASN A 101 7.41 7.05 -7.76
C ASN A 101 7.55 5.80 -8.64
N TYR A 102 7.12 4.64 -8.14
CA TYR A 102 7.00 3.39 -8.88
C TYR A 102 5.65 2.74 -8.61
N ASP A 103 5.19 1.88 -9.53
CA ASP A 103 4.18 0.87 -9.24
C ASP A 103 4.85 -0.50 -9.02
N LEU A 104 4.12 -1.43 -8.40
CA LEU A 104 4.59 -2.77 -8.10
C LEU A 104 3.67 -3.81 -8.76
N LEU A 105 4.20 -4.60 -9.69
CA LEU A 105 3.56 -5.84 -10.11
C LEU A 105 3.90 -6.91 -9.08
N LEU A 106 2.91 -7.38 -8.32
CA LEU A 106 3.05 -8.42 -7.32
C LEU A 106 1.97 -9.48 -7.50
N PHE A 107 2.37 -10.72 -7.80
CA PHE A 107 1.46 -11.85 -8.08
C PHE A 107 0.35 -11.50 -9.08
N GLU A 108 0.76 -10.99 -10.25
CA GLU A 108 -0.13 -10.62 -11.37
C GLU A 108 -1.04 -9.40 -11.11
N VAL A 109 -0.94 -8.76 -9.95
CA VAL A 109 -1.69 -7.54 -9.61
C VAL A 109 -0.74 -6.35 -9.56
N ILE A 110 -1.13 -5.24 -10.21
CA ILE A 110 -0.38 -3.99 -10.14
C ILE A 110 -0.90 -3.17 -8.97
N TYR A 111 0.01 -2.75 -8.10
CA TYR A 111 -0.25 -1.91 -6.95
C TYR A 111 0.46 -0.56 -7.09
N THR A 112 -0.19 0.50 -6.59
CA THR A 112 0.45 1.78 -6.29
C THR A 112 0.87 1.79 -4.82
N PRO A 113 2.17 1.83 -4.54
CA PRO A 113 2.70 1.87 -3.19
C PRO A 113 2.61 3.25 -2.55
N TYR A 114 2.39 3.26 -1.24
CA TYR A 114 2.46 4.47 -0.41
C TYR A 114 3.21 4.19 0.88
N ILE A 115 3.79 5.24 1.44
CA ILE A 115 4.50 5.16 2.70
C ILE A 115 4.12 6.30 3.66
N TYR A 116 3.93 5.94 4.93
CA TYR A 116 4.01 6.88 6.03
C TYR A 116 5.41 6.74 6.64
N SER A 117 6.24 7.77 6.58
CA SER A 117 7.63 7.71 7.07
C SER A 117 7.89 8.74 8.17
N ASN A 118 8.61 8.32 9.20
CA ASN A 118 9.15 9.21 10.22
C ASN A 118 10.54 9.75 9.83
N PHE A 119 11.15 9.19 8.78
CA PHE A 119 12.51 9.51 8.32
C PHE A 119 12.52 9.83 6.83
N ASN A 120 13.49 10.63 6.40
CA ASN A 120 13.62 11.05 5.01
C ASN A 120 14.66 10.19 4.28
N ASP A 121 14.41 8.87 4.23
CA ASP A 121 15.23 7.96 3.43
C ASP A 121 14.97 8.18 1.95
N ASN A 122 15.97 7.89 1.13
CA ASN A 122 15.74 7.81 -0.31
C ASN A 122 14.87 6.59 -0.64
N GLU A 123 14.18 6.69 -1.76
CA GLU A 123 13.21 5.68 -2.19
C GLU A 123 13.85 4.32 -2.49
N GLU A 124 15.10 4.30 -2.97
CA GLU A 124 15.87 3.07 -3.18
C GLU A 124 16.07 2.27 -1.88
N VAL A 125 16.40 2.93 -0.76
CA VAL A 125 16.54 2.24 0.54
C VAL A 125 15.20 1.71 1.04
N VAL A 126 14.12 2.46 0.81
CA VAL A 126 12.76 2.03 1.15
C VAL A 126 12.42 0.74 0.37
N VAL A 127 12.64 0.75 -0.94
CA VAL A 127 12.42 -0.40 -1.83
C VAL A 127 13.21 -1.63 -1.37
N ASP A 128 14.50 -1.47 -1.09
CA ASP A 128 15.36 -2.57 -0.66
C ASP A 128 14.90 -3.20 0.66
N GLU A 129 14.47 -2.39 1.63
CA GLU A 129 13.99 -2.91 2.92
C GLU A 129 12.62 -3.59 2.78
N ILE A 130 11.72 -3.08 1.93
CA ILE A 130 10.42 -3.71 1.66
C ILE A 130 10.60 -5.06 0.95
N LEU A 131 11.49 -5.12 -0.05
CA LEU A 131 11.81 -6.37 -0.74
C LEU A 131 12.30 -7.43 0.23
N LYS A 132 13.19 -7.07 1.17
CA LYS A 132 13.64 -8.00 2.21
C LYS A 132 12.46 -8.53 3.03
N ILE A 133 11.52 -7.67 3.44
CA ILE A 133 10.31 -8.10 4.17
C ILE A 133 9.53 -9.12 3.34
N TYR A 134 9.32 -8.85 2.05
CA TYR A 134 8.63 -9.79 1.16
C TYR A 134 9.38 -11.12 1.00
N GLU A 135 10.69 -11.09 0.81
CA GLU A 135 11.51 -12.30 0.69
C GLU A 135 11.43 -13.17 1.96
N GLU A 136 11.39 -12.55 3.14
CA GLU A 136 11.29 -13.26 4.43
C GLU A 136 9.90 -13.87 4.66
N ILE A 137 8.80 -13.18 4.30
CA ILE A 137 7.44 -13.69 4.54
C ILE A 137 6.94 -14.64 3.46
N SER A 138 7.35 -14.45 2.21
CA SER A 138 6.85 -15.20 1.05
C SER A 138 7.89 -16.14 0.42
N GLY A 139 9.16 -16.02 0.81
CA GLY A 139 10.28 -16.76 0.25
C GLY A 139 10.90 -16.06 -0.95
N LYS A 140 12.22 -15.86 -0.90
CA LYS A 140 13.03 -15.17 -1.91
C LYS A 140 12.72 -15.58 -3.36
N LYS A 141 12.78 -16.88 -3.67
CA LYS A 141 12.53 -17.38 -5.03
C LYS A 141 11.14 -16.99 -5.55
N ARG A 142 10.13 -17.00 -4.67
CA ARG A 142 8.75 -16.66 -5.02
C ARG A 142 8.62 -15.17 -5.33
N ILE A 143 9.23 -14.31 -4.52
CA ILE A 143 9.24 -12.86 -4.76
C ILE A 143 9.97 -12.53 -6.06
N GLN A 144 11.17 -13.07 -6.28
CA GLN A 144 11.92 -12.84 -7.51
C GLN A 144 11.16 -13.22 -8.80
N GLN A 145 10.29 -14.21 -8.73
CA GLN A 145 9.47 -14.64 -9.88
C GLN A 145 8.22 -13.79 -10.10
N ASN A 146 7.67 -13.18 -9.03
CA ASN A 146 6.33 -12.60 -9.04
C ASN A 146 6.28 -11.10 -8.69
N CYS A 147 7.42 -10.48 -8.39
CA CYS A 147 7.54 -9.09 -7.98
C CYS A 147 8.39 -8.31 -8.99
N LYS A 148 7.84 -7.23 -9.55
CA LYS A 148 8.56 -6.32 -10.45
C LYS A 148 8.19 -4.86 -10.16
N PHE A 149 9.18 -3.98 -10.15
CA PHE A 149 8.99 -2.55 -10.06
C PHE A 149 8.74 -1.98 -11.46
N ILE A 150 7.77 -1.08 -11.56
CA ILE A 150 7.39 -0.39 -12.80
C ILE A 150 7.65 1.10 -12.55
N ASN A 151 8.61 1.68 -13.26
CA ASN A 151 8.96 3.09 -13.10
C ASN A 151 7.88 3.97 -13.74
N ILE A 152 7.37 4.95 -12.99
CA ILE A 152 6.29 5.83 -13.47
C ILE A 152 6.81 6.83 -14.53
N ALA A 153 8.11 7.12 -14.53
CA ALA A 153 8.74 8.05 -15.48
C ALA A 153 8.71 7.57 -16.94
N GLU A 154 8.42 6.30 -17.21
CA GLU A 154 8.36 5.76 -18.59
C GLU A 154 6.92 5.69 -19.15
N ASP A 155 5.89 5.87 -18.31
CA ASP A 155 4.47 5.72 -18.68
C ASP A 155 3.69 7.05 -18.81
N GLU A 156 4.24 8.16 -18.32
CA GLU A 156 3.62 9.49 -18.53
C GLU A 156 3.88 10.02 -19.94
N ASP A 157 5.02 9.69 -20.57
CA ASP A 157 5.30 10.09 -21.96
C ASP A 157 4.38 9.38 -22.98
N SER A 158 4.00 8.12 -22.72
CA SER A 158 3.11 7.38 -23.64
C SER A 158 1.66 7.85 -23.56
N ASN A 159 1.18 8.22 -22.36
CA ASN A 159 -0.19 8.72 -22.19
C ASN A 159 -0.35 10.18 -22.64
N ASP A 160 0.69 11.01 -22.50
CA ASP A 160 0.64 12.41 -22.94
C ASP A 160 0.82 12.54 -24.47
N GLU A 161 1.60 11.67 -25.12
CA GLU A 161 1.63 11.58 -26.59
C GLU A 161 0.29 11.10 -27.15
N THR A 162 -0.31 10.06 -26.56
CA THR A 162 -1.61 9.54 -27.03
C THR A 162 -2.72 10.59 -26.82
N ALA A 163 -2.71 11.32 -25.70
CA ALA A 163 -3.67 12.40 -25.44
C ALA A 163 -3.43 13.67 -26.28
N LYS A 164 -2.18 13.96 -26.68
CA LYS A 164 -1.86 15.02 -27.66
C LYS A 164 -2.33 14.64 -29.06
N MET A 165 -2.07 13.41 -29.50
CA MET A 165 -2.54 12.91 -30.81
C MET A 165 -4.07 12.95 -30.91
N MET A 166 -4.79 12.57 -29.85
CA MET A 166 -6.27 12.61 -29.78
C MET A 166 -6.88 14.03 -29.71
N LYS A 167 -6.08 15.05 -29.39
CA LYS A 167 -6.50 16.46 -29.44
C LYS A 167 -6.20 17.09 -30.79
N GLU A 168 -5.11 16.68 -31.44
CA GLU A 168 -4.73 17.14 -32.79
C GLU A 168 -5.62 16.53 -33.88
N ASP A 169 -6.12 15.31 -33.69
CA ASP A 169 -7.05 14.64 -34.61
C ASP A 169 -8.53 14.99 -34.39
N GLY A 170 -8.84 15.81 -33.37
CA GLY A 170 -10.19 16.29 -33.07
C GLY A 170 -11.13 15.25 -32.47
N THR A 171 -10.60 14.12 -31.97
CA THR A 171 -11.43 13.02 -31.44
C THR A 171 -11.98 13.31 -30.04
N ILE A 172 -11.38 14.24 -29.30
CA ILE A 172 -11.86 14.68 -27.98
C ILE A 172 -11.98 16.21 -27.96
N SER A 173 -13.19 16.71 -27.64
CA SER A 173 -13.48 18.14 -27.41
C SER A 173 -13.04 18.62 -26.03
#